data_AF-A0AAE8QSC6-F1
#
_entry.id   AF-A0AAE8QSC6-F1
#
_cell.length_a   1.000
_cell.length_b   1.000
_cell.length_c   1.000
_cell.angle_alpha   90.00
_cell.angle_beta   90.00
_cell.angle_gamma   90.00
#
_symmetry.space_group_name_H-M   'P 1'
#
loop_
_entity.id
_entity.type
_entity.pdbx_description
1 polymer ?
#
loop_
_entity_poly.entity_id
_entity_poly.type
_entity_poly.pdbx_seq_one_letter_code
_entity_poly.pdbx_strand_id
1 'polypeptide(L)'
;MALQKLVRRVVKTIYFVALSFPVGRTLGPAEFWFDYETAHRIGEVFYGPGEIGQDALYEVYTYIGLIAILFITTILYQLTMKLFNKIRNK
;
A
#
# COMPACT_ATOMS: atom_id res chain seq x y z
N MET A 1 -16.10 -1.41 -28.93
CA MET A 1 -16.04 -2.35 -27.78
C MET A 1 -14.71 -2.35 -27.02
N ALA A 2 -13.54 -2.37 -27.69
CA ALA A 2 -12.24 -2.34 -27.00
C ALA A 2 -12.00 -1.04 -26.19
N LEU A 3 -12.34 0.12 -26.76
CA LEU A 3 -12.19 1.42 -26.10
C LEU A 3 -12.95 1.50 -24.77
N GLN A 4 -14.21 1.05 -24.74
CA GLN A 4 -15.02 1.04 -23.51
C GLN A 4 -14.44 0.11 -22.43
N LYS A 5 -13.83 -1.02 -22.80
CA LYS A 5 -13.15 -1.91 -21.84
C LYS A 5 -11.90 -1.23 -21.26
N LEU A 6 -11.16 -0.52 -22.11
CA LEU A 6 -9.96 0.22 -21.70
C LEU A 6 -10.31 1.36 -20.73
N VAL A 7 -11.32 2.17 -21.06
CA VAL A 7 -11.81 3.26 -20.18
C VAL A 7 -12.22 2.72 -18.81
N ARG A 8 -12.99 1.62 -18.75
CA ARG A 8 -13.38 1.02 -17.47
C ARG A 8 -12.18 0.53 -16.65
N ARG A 9 -11.14 0.01 -17.31
CA ARG A 9 -9.91 -0.42 -16.63
C ARG A 9 -9.16 0.78 -16.06
N VAL A 10 -8.99 1.85 -16.85
CA VAL A 10 -8.32 3.08 -16.42
C VAL A 10 -9.04 3.73 -15.23
N VAL A 11 -10.37 3.85 -15.29
CA VAL A 11 -11.16 4.42 -14.18
C VAL A 11 -10.99 3.60 -12.90
N LYS A 12 -10.95 2.27 -13.01
CA LYS A 12 -10.70 1.39 -11.86
C LYS A 12 -9.30 1.57 -11.27
N THR A 13 -8.29 1.74 -12.12
CA THR A 13 -6.92 2.02 -11.67
C THR A 13 -6.82 3.38 -10.99
N ILE A 14 -7.43 4.42 -11.57
CA ILE A 14 -7.48 5.76 -10.97
C ILE A 14 -8.17 5.70 -9.61
N TYR A 15 -9.29 4.96 -9.49
CA TYR A 15 -9.98 4.79 -8.22
C TYR A 15 -9.13 4.07 -7.17
N PHE A 16 -8.38 3.03 -7.56
CA PHE A 16 -7.45 2.35 -6.66
C PHE A 16 -6.36 3.30 -6.15
N VAL A 17 -5.75 4.06 -7.05
CA VAL A 17 -4.73 5.06 -6.70
C VAL A 17 -5.32 6.15 -5.81
N ALA A 18 -6.53 6.63 -6.10
CA ALA A 18 -7.23 7.61 -5.26
C ALA A 18 -7.51 7.06 -3.85
N LEU A 19 -7.84 5.76 -3.72
CA LEU A 19 -8.04 5.10 -2.44
C LEU A 19 -6.76 4.93 -1.62
N SER A 20 -5.57 4.85 -2.24
CA SER A 20 -4.33 4.69 -1.47
C SER A 20 -3.92 5.95 -0.71
N PHE A 21 -4.30 7.13 -1.19
CA PHE A 21 -4.00 8.40 -0.52
C PHE A 21 -4.57 8.50 0.91
N PRO A 22 -5.90 8.33 1.13
CA PRO A 22 -6.44 8.36 2.48
C PRO A 22 -5.87 7.25 3.36
N VAL A 23 -5.63 6.04 2.81
CA VAL A 23 -5.00 4.94 3.56
C VAL A 23 -3.61 5.34 4.07
N GLY A 24 -2.76 5.87 3.19
CA GLY A 24 -1.44 6.38 3.59
C GLY A 24 -1.53 7.51 4.61
N ARG A 25 -2.48 8.43 4.43
CA ARG A 25 -2.66 9.55 5.36
C ARG A 25 -3.14 9.10 6.74
N THR A 26 -3.90 8.02 6.82
CA THR A 26 -4.40 7.43 8.09
C THR A 26 -3.36 6.58 8.80
N LEU A 27 -2.55 5.81 8.07
CA LEU A 27 -1.49 4.98 8.66
C LEU A 27 -0.36 5.86 9.23
N GLY A 28 -0.02 6.93 8.51
CA GLY A 28 1.13 7.74 8.86
C GLY A 28 2.47 7.00 8.70
N PRO A 29 3.58 7.60 9.16
CA PRO A 29 4.92 7.04 8.99
C PRO A 29 5.09 5.71 9.73
N ALA A 30 5.81 4.77 9.12
CA ALA A 30 5.95 3.40 9.63
C ALA A 30 6.77 3.31 10.91
N GLU A 31 7.61 4.29 11.19
CA GLU A 31 8.41 4.41 12.41
C GLU A 31 7.54 4.46 13.67
N PHE A 32 6.28 4.89 13.56
CA PHE A 32 5.37 5.02 14.71
C PHE A 32 4.59 3.75 15.03
N TRP A 33 4.47 2.80 14.10
CA TRP A 33 3.61 1.63 14.26
C TRP A 33 4.28 0.30 13.91
N PHE A 34 5.45 0.32 13.26
CA PHE A 34 6.21 -0.88 12.94
C PHE A 34 7.39 -1.04 13.90
N ASP A 35 7.57 -2.26 14.37
CA ASP A 35 8.59 -2.61 15.35
C ASP A 35 10.01 -2.34 14.84
N TYR A 36 10.83 -1.70 15.67
CA TYR A 36 12.19 -1.31 15.33
C TYR A 36 13.10 -2.52 15.11
N GLU A 37 13.05 -3.50 16.00
CA GLU A 37 13.93 -4.68 15.92
C GLU A 37 13.63 -5.48 14.65
N THR A 38 12.35 -5.60 14.30
CA THR A 38 11.91 -6.23 13.06
C THR A 38 12.34 -5.42 11.83
N ALA A 39 12.16 -4.09 11.83
CA ALA A 39 12.63 -3.24 10.73
C ALA A 39 14.15 -3.31 10.56
N HIS A 40 14.89 -3.32 11.67
CA HIS A 40 16.34 -3.43 11.66
C HIS A 40 16.80 -4.76 11.06
N ARG A 41 16.21 -5.87 11.51
CA ARG A 41 16.49 -7.20 10.98
C ARG A 41 16.14 -7.33 9.50
N ILE A 42 15.04 -6.72 9.05
CA ILE A 42 14.71 -6.64 7.63
C ILE A 42 15.79 -5.85 6.89
N GLY A 43 16.25 -4.73 7.44
CA GLY A 43 17.35 -3.95 6.88
C GLY A 43 18.65 -4.75 6.77
N GLU A 44 19.03 -5.51 7.79
CA GLU A 44 20.22 -6.38 7.73
C GLU A 44 20.13 -7.42 6.61
N VAL A 45 18.92 -7.93 6.31
CA VAL A 45 18.70 -8.86 5.20
C VAL A 45 18.94 -8.20 3.83
N PHE A 46 18.56 -6.93 3.67
CA PHE A 46 18.68 -6.21 2.39
C PHE A 46 20.01 -5.50 2.18
N TYR A 47 20.58 -4.94 3.24
CA TYR A 47 21.78 -4.08 3.19
C TYR A 47 23.03 -4.79 3.75
N GLY A 48 22.88 -6.00 4.30
CA GLY A 48 23.97 -6.80 4.86
C GLY A 48 24.02 -6.76 6.39
N PRO A 49 24.69 -7.74 7.02
CA PRO A 49 24.75 -7.86 8.48
C PRO A 49 25.59 -6.74 9.11
N GLY A 50 25.14 -6.21 10.25
CA GLY A 50 25.83 -5.17 11.01
C GLY A 50 24.97 -3.93 11.26
N GLU A 51 25.59 -2.88 11.82
CA GLU A 51 24.90 -1.60 12.03
C GLU A 51 24.49 -0.99 10.69
N ILE A 52 23.20 -1.12 10.35
CA ILE A 52 22.62 -0.39 9.23
C ILE A 52 22.51 1.09 9.61
N GLY A 53 23.02 1.96 8.72
CA GLY A 53 22.93 3.40 8.90
C GLY A 53 21.47 3.86 8.98
N GLN A 54 21.23 5.02 9.60
CA GLN A 54 19.88 5.57 9.76
C GLN A 54 19.16 5.78 8.42
N ASP A 55 19.89 6.16 7.37
CA ASP A 55 19.32 6.34 6.02
C ASP A 55 18.76 5.03 5.47
N ALA A 56 19.52 3.93 5.58
CA ALA A 56 19.07 2.61 5.13
C ALA A 56 17.86 2.10 5.94
N LEU A 57 17.85 2.33 7.25
CA LEU A 57 16.72 1.97 8.09
C LEU A 57 15.46 2.79 7.73
N TYR A 58 15.61 4.08 7.41
CA TYR A 58 14.52 4.93 6.94
C TYR A 58 13.92 4.44 5.61
N GLU A 59 14.76 3.98 4.69
CA GLU A 59 14.30 3.34 3.44
C GLU A 59 13.48 2.08 3.73
N VAL A 60 13.92 1.25 4.68
CA VAL A 60 13.18 0.05 5.10
C VAL A 60 11.78 0.41 5.63
N TYR A 61 11.69 1.39 6.53
CA TYR A 61 10.40 1.87 7.03
C TYR A 61 9.50 2.41 5.91
N THR A 62 10.08 3.14 4.96
CA THR A 62 9.36 3.65 3.79
C THR A 62 8.77 2.51 2.96
N TYR A 63 9.55 1.45 2.69
CA TYR A 63 9.08 0.29 1.93
C TYR A 63 8.00 -0.49 2.68
N ILE A 64 8.17 -0.68 3.99
CA ILE A 64 7.16 -1.34 4.83
C ILE A 64 5.85 -0.55 4.80
N GLY A 65 5.91 0.77 4.96
CA GLY A 65 4.76 1.66 4.88
C GLY A 65 4.06 1.56 3.52
N LEU A 66 4.82 1.59 2.43
CA LEU A 66 4.28 1.47 1.08
C LEU A 66 3.58 0.12 0.86
N ILE A 67 4.17 -0.98 1.31
CA ILE A 67 3.57 -2.32 1.23
C ILE A 67 2.27 -2.38 2.03
N ALA A 68 2.26 -1.86 3.26
CA ALA A 68 1.06 -1.82 4.11
C ALA A 68 -0.07 -1.01 3.45
N ILE A 69 0.26 0.17 2.90
CA ILE A 69 -0.70 1.02 2.18
C ILE A 69 -1.31 0.25 1.01
N LEU A 70 -0.49 -0.37 0.15
CA LEU A 70 -0.98 -1.11 -1.01
C LEU A 70 -1.83 -2.33 -0.61
N PHE A 71 -1.43 -3.04 0.44
CA PHE A 71 -2.17 -4.20 0.95
C PHE A 71 -3.56 -3.80 1.46
N ILE A 72 -3.62 -2.81 2.35
CA ILE A 72 -4.88 -2.30 2.90
C ILE A 72 -5.76 -1.72 1.77
N THR A 73 -5.18 -0.95 0.86
CA THR A 73 -5.90 -0.39 -0.30
C THR A 73 -6.50 -1.50 -1.16
N THR A 74 -5.79 -2.62 -1.35
CA THR A 74 -6.30 -3.78 -2.10
C THR A 74 -7.52 -4.39 -1.43
N ILE A 75 -7.50 -4.57 -0.11
CA ILE A 75 -8.65 -5.09 0.64
C ILE A 75 -9.84 -4.14 0.50
N LEU A 76 -9.65 -2.84 0.72
CA LEU A 76 -10.70 -1.83 0.61
C LEU A 76 -11.26 -1.73 -0.81
N TYR A 77 -10.40 -1.80 -1.82
CA TYR A 77 -10.80 -1.81 -3.22
C TYR A 77 -11.69 -3.01 -3.55
N GLN A 78 -11.33 -4.21 -3.08
CA GLN A 78 -12.17 -5.39 -3.30
C GLN A 78 -13.53 -5.27 -2.60
N LEU A 79 -13.55 -4.77 -1.36
CA LEU A 79 -14.79 -4.56 -0.61
C LEU A 79 -15.70 -3.54 -1.30
N THR A 80 -15.16 -2.39 -1.70
CA THR A 80 -15.92 -1.33 -2.38
C THR A 80 -16.43 -1.80 -3.74
N MET A 81 -15.64 -2.52 -4.54
CA MET A 81 -16.09 -3.09 -5.81
C MET A 81 -17.20 -4.14 -5.63
N LYS A 82 -17.11 -5.00 -4.60
CA LYS A 82 -18.20 -5.94 -4.26
C LYS A 82 -19.47 -5.19 -3.90
N LEU A 83 -19.37 -4.12 -3.10
CA LEU A 83 -20.50 -3.29 -2.71
C LEU A 83 -21.15 -2.62 -3.92
N PHE A 84 -20.37 -1.99 -4.80
CA PHE A 84 -20.90 -1.37 -6.02
C PHE A 84 -21.61 -2.37 -6.95
N ASN A 85 -21.05 -3.57 -7.12
CA ASN A 85 -21.70 -4.62 -7.91
C ASN A 85 -23.01 -5.09 -7.26
N LYS A 86 -23.05 -5.20 -5.93
CA LYS A 86 -24.26 -5.56 -5.18
C LYS A 86 -25.35 -4.50 -5.33
N ILE A 87 -24.99 -3.22 -5.29
CA ILE A 87 -25.93 -2.11 -5.47
C ILE A 87 -26.46 -2.07 -6.91
N ARG A 88 -25.60 -2.29 -7.91
CA ARG A 88 -26.00 -2.25 -9.33
C ARG A 88 -26.87 -3.44 -9.77
N ASN A 89 -26.68 -4.61 -9.15
CA ASN A 89 -27.45 -5.82 -9.46
C ASN A 89 -28.70 -5.97 -8.58
N LYS A 90 -29.04 -4.94 -7.81
CA LYS A 90 -30.29 -4.81 -7.07
C LYS A 90 -31.24 -3.92 -7.87
#